data_AF-A0A735R2S8-F1
#
_entry.id   AF-A0A735R2S8-F1
#
_cell.length_a   1.000
_cell.length_b   1.000
_cell.length_c   1.000
_cell.angle_alpha   90.00
_cell.angle_beta   90.00
_cell.angle_gamma   90.00
#
_symmetry.space_group_name_H-M   'P 1'
#
loop_
_entity.id
_entity.type
_entity.pdbx_description
1 polymer ?
#
loop_
_entity_poly.entity_id
_entity_poly.type
_entity_poly.pdbx_seq_one_letter_code
_entity_poly.pdbx_strand_id
1 'polypeptide(L)' 'FRHSYAMHMLYAGIPLKVLQALMGHKSVSSTEVYTKVFALDVAARHRVQFQMPGADAVAMLKGGS' A
#
# COMPACT_ATOMS: atom_id res chain seq x y z
N PHE A 1 -18.83 -7.51 -2.07
CA PHE A 1 -18.03 -8.62 -2.65
C PHE A 1 -17.08 -8.19 -3.77
N ARG A 2 -17.52 -7.54 -4.86
CA ARG A 2 -16.61 -7.11 -5.95
C ARG A 2 -15.44 -6.20 -5.52
N HIS A 3 -15.70 -5.24 -4.63
CA HIS A 3 -14.67 -4.31 -4.13
C HIS A 3 -13.62 -5.01 -3.25
N SER A 4 -14.05 -5.88 -2.33
CA SER A 4 -13.16 -6.64 -1.44
C SER A 4 -12.29 -7.62 -2.23
N TYR A 5 -12.85 -8.28 -3.24
CA TYR A 5 -12.13 -9.18 -4.15
C TYR A 5 -11.03 -8.44 -4.93
N ALA A 6 -11.33 -7.24 -5.44
CA ALA A 6 -10.36 -6.42 -6.16
C ALA A 6 -9.19 -5.97 -5.29
N MET A 7 -9.48 -5.50 -4.06
CA MET A 7 -8.44 -5.10 -3.11
C MET A 7 -7.54 -6.27 -2.70
N HIS A 8 -8.12 -7.46 -2.46
CA HIS A 8 -7.34 -8.65 -2.09
C HIS A 8 -6.34 -9.04 -3.18
N MET A 9 -6.76 -9.04 -4.45
CA MET A 9 -5.87 -9.35 -5.57
C MET A 9 -4.79 -8.28 -5.78
N LEU A 10 -5.11 -7.00 -5.55
CA LEU A 10 -4.12 -5.91 -5.60
C LEU A 10 -3.06 -6.04 -4.51
N TYR A 11 -3.46 -6.36 -3.28
CA TYR A 11 -2.50 -6.61 -2.20
C TYR A 11 -1.64 -7.85 -2.43
N ALA A 12 -2.15 -8.85 -3.16
CA ALA A 12 -1.37 -10.01 -3.58
C ALA A 12 -0.40 -9.69 -4.74
N GLY A 13 -0.35 -8.45 -5.23
CA GLY A 13 0.56 -8.02 -6.30
C GLY A 13 0.08 -8.34 -7.72
N ILE A 14 -1.20 -8.66 -7.90
CA ILE A 14 -1.76 -8.93 -9.24
C ILE A 14 -1.76 -7.63 -10.07
N PRO A 15 -1.21 -7.64 -11.31
CA PRO A 15 -1.23 -6.48 -12.18
C PRO A 15 -2.64 -6.01 -12.53
N LEU A 16 -2.85 -4.68 -12.57
CA LEU A 16 -4.18 -4.08 -12.77
C LEU A 16 -4.89 -4.53 -14.04
N LYS A 17 -4.15 -4.76 -15.15
CA LYS A 17 -4.73 -5.26 -16.41
C LYS A 17 -5.34 -6.65 -16.26
N VAL A 18 -4.73 -7.51 -15.43
CA VAL A 18 -5.23 -8.86 -15.15
C VAL A 18 -6.47 -8.78 -14.26
N LEU A 19 -6.42 -7.95 -13.22
CA LEU A 19 -7.57 -7.68 -12.36
C LEU A 19 -8.76 -7.12 -13.16
N GLN A 20 -8.52 -6.22 -14.12
CA GLN A 20 -9.55 -5.65 -14.97
C GLN A 20 -10.25 -6.70 -15.84
N ALA A 21 -9.50 -7.64 -16.42
CA ALA A 21 -10.05 -8.74 -17.21
C ALA A 21 -10.91 -9.68 -16.33
N LEU A 22 -10.44 -10.00 -15.12
CA LEU A 22 -11.17 -10.84 -14.16
C LEU A 22 -12.48 -10.21 -13.67
N MET A 23 -12.55 -8.88 -13.64
CA MET A 23 -13.77 -8.13 -13.27
C MET A 23 -14.72 -7.88 -14.43
N GLY A 24 -14.33 -8.22 -15.67
CA GLY A 24 -15.15 -7.99 -16.87
C GLY A 24 -15.30 -6.51 -17.25
N HIS A 25 -14.39 -5.64 -16.79
CA HIS A 25 -14.47 -4.20 -17.05
C HIS A 25 -13.91 -3.84 -18.43
N LYS A 26 -14.77 -3.30 -19.31
CA LYS A 26 -14.37 -2.80 -20.64
C LYS A 26 -13.50 -1.54 -20.60
N SER A 27 -13.55 -0.78 -19.50
CA SER A 27 -12.78 0.45 -19.30
C SER A 27 -11.90 0.36 -18.06
N VAL A 28 -10.69 0.92 -18.17
CA VAL A 28 -9.71 0.99 -17.07
C VAL A 28 -10.20 1.90 -15.93
N SER A 29 -11.04 2.89 -16.24
CA SER A 29 -11.54 3.89 -15.29
C SER A 29 -12.25 3.28 -14.07
N SER A 30 -12.95 2.15 -14.25
CA SER A 30 -13.66 1.44 -13.18
C SER A 30 -12.73 0.64 -12.26
N THR A 31 -11.48 0.42 -12.67
CA THR A 31 -10.42 -0.29 -11.92
C THR A 31 -9.38 0.66 -11.35
N GLU A 32 -9.25 1.86 -11.89
CA GLU A 32 -8.24 2.86 -11.53
C GLU A 32 -8.37 3.34 -10.07
N VAL A 33 -9.60 3.32 -9.52
CA VAL A 33 -9.86 3.70 -8.12
C VAL A 33 -9.07 2.82 -7.15
N TYR A 34 -8.86 1.54 -7.48
CA TYR A 34 -8.15 0.62 -6.59
C TYR A 34 -6.63 0.83 -6.61
N THR A 35 -6.06 1.25 -7.74
CA THR A 35 -4.63 1.59 -7.83
C THR A 35 -4.31 2.85 -7.05
N LYS A 36 -5.20 3.86 -7.07
CA LYS A 36 -5.04 5.08 -6.27
C LYS A 36 -5.03 4.77 -4.77
N VAL A 37 -5.95 3.92 -4.31
CA VAL A 37 -6.00 3.48 -2.91
C VAL A 37 -4.76 2.66 -2.53
N PHE A 38 -4.32 1.73 -3.38
CA PHE A 38 -3.09 0.96 -3.15
C PHE A 38 -1.85 1.85 -3.06
N ALA A 39 -1.68 2.80 -3.99
CA ALA A 39 -0.55 3.72 -3.99
C ALA A 39 -0.50 4.60 -2.73
N LEU A 40 -1.67 5.08 -2.26
CA LEU A 40 -1.77 5.84 -1.01
C LEU A 40 -1.35 5.01 0.21
N ASP A 41 -1.83 3.77 0.29
CA ASP A 41 -1.56 2.85 1.39
C ASP A 41 -0.08 2.42 1.43
N VAL A 42 0.51 2.14 0.27
CA VAL A 42 1.95 1.86 0.13
C VAL A 42 2.79 3.09 0.50
N ALA A 43 2.45 4.28 -0.01
CA ALA A 43 3.16 5.51 0.32
C ALA A 43 3.08 5.85 1.80
N ALA A 44 1.93 5.62 2.44
CA ALA A 44 1.76 5.77 3.88
C ALA A 44 2.70 4.84 4.64
N ARG A 45 2.72 3.53 4.32
CA ARG A 45 3.61 2.55 4.98
C ARG A 45 5.10 2.88 4.82
N HIS A 46 5.52 3.34 3.64
CA HIS A 46 6.92 3.69 3.41
C HIS A 46 7.35 5.00 4.07
N ARG A 47 6.44 5.95 4.28
CA ARG A 47 6.76 7.23 4.93
C ARG A 47 6.90 7.15 6.46
N VAL A 48 6.43 6.09 7.10
CA VAL A 48 6.55 5.90 8.56
C VAL A 48 7.54 4.81 8.96
N GLN A 49 8.55 4.52 8.13
CA GLN A 49 9.69 3.74 8.61
C GLN A 49 10.57 4.64 9.48
N PHE A 50 10.38 4.54 10.79
CA PHE A 50 11.39 4.97 11.76
C PHE A 50 12.61 4.07 11.55
N GLN A 51 13.58 4.55 10.77
CA GLN A 51 14.83 3.82 10.47
C GLN A 51 15.74 3.69 11.70
N MET A 52 15.38 4.31 12.83
CA MET A 52 16.17 4.27 14.04
C MET A 52 15.85 3.00 14.85
N PRO A 53 16.84 2.11 15.05
CA PRO A 53 16.73 1.03 16.02
C PRO A 53 16.41 1.60 17.41
N GLY A 54 15.56 0.92 18.18
CA GLY A 54 15.14 1.41 19.51
C GLY A 54 16.32 1.68 20.47
N ALA A 55 17.44 0.98 20.30
CA ALA A 55 18.66 1.22 21.08
C ALA A 55 19.27 2.60 20.83
N ASP A 56 19.26 3.05 19.56
CA ASP A 56 19.80 4.34 19.16
C ASP A 56 18.88 5.49 19.64
N ALA A 57 17.57 5.26 19.63
CA ALA A 57 16.60 6.21 20.20
C ALA A 57 16.80 6.42 21.71
N VAL A 58 17.11 5.35 22.47
CA VAL A 58 17.39 5.43 23.91
C VAL A 58 18.73 6.12 24.17
N ALA A 59 19.74 5.91 23.32
CA ALA A 59 21.03 6.58 23.45
C ALA A 59 20.92 8.10 23.27
N MET A 60 20.10 8.57 22.32
CA MET A 60 19.86 10.00 22.10
C MET A 60 19.17 10.67 23.30
N LEU A 61 18.26 9.96 23.98
CA LEU A 61 17.59 10.48 25.19
C LEU A 61 18.52 10.55 26.41
N LYS A 62 19.58 9.73 26.45
CA LYS A 62 20.53 9.66 27.57
C LYS A 62 21.77 10.54 27.39
N GLY A 63 22.11 10.93 26.15
CA GLY A 63 23.30 11.74 25.83
C GLY A 63 23.15 13.25 25.98
N GLY A 64 22.00 13.75 26.47
CA GLY A 64 21.71 15.17 26.66
C GLY A 64 21.76 15.62 28.13
N SER A 65 22.78 15.21 28.88
CA SER A 65 23.12 15.76 30.21
C SER A 65 24.42 16.55 30.15
#